data_AF-A0AB33U7I0-F1
#
_entry.id   AF-A0AB33U7I0-F1
#
_cell.length_a   1.000
_cell.length_b   1.000
_cell.length_c   1.000
_cell.angle_alpha   90.00
_cell.angle_beta   90.00
_cell.angle_gamma   90.00
#
_symmetry.space_group_name_H-M   'P 1'
#
loop_
_entity.id
_entity.type
_entity.pdbx_description
1 polymer ?
#
loop_
_entity_poly.entity_id
_entity_poly.type
_entity_poly.pdbx_seq_one_letter_code
_entity_poly.pdbx_strand_id
1 'polypeptide(L)'
;MKIGELKNELMSLINMDSQIEIEKVERYLNLVKIYKELDKTLKKDGYMIVVKNGAQSFLKANSAIGEKVKINQALIKLGEFFDKKQEERDAASKNTNFADPNEFL
;
A
#
# COMPACT_ATOMS: atom_id res chain seq x y z
N MET A 1 11.25 1.63 -6.52
CA MET A 1 10.67 0.97 -5.34
C MET A 1 10.91 -0.53 -5.43
N LYS A 2 11.70 -1.08 -4.50
CA LYS A 2 11.97 -2.52 -4.41
C LYS A 2 10.96 -3.14 -3.45
N ILE A 3 10.20 -4.14 -3.91
CA ILE A 3 9.13 -4.75 -3.12
C ILE A 3 9.64 -5.48 -1.88
N GLY A 4 10.88 -6.00 -1.94
CA GLY A 4 11.52 -6.65 -0.80
C GLY A 4 11.86 -5.68 0.33
N GLU A 5 12.34 -4.48 0.00
CA GLU A 5 12.62 -3.44 1.00
C GLU A 5 11.33 -3.01 1.70
N LEU A 6 10.25 -2.78 0.94
CA LEU A 6 8.94 -2.48 1.51
C LEU A 6 8.41 -3.62 2.40
N LYS A 7 8.57 -4.89 1.98
CA LYS A 7 8.19 -6.03 2.83
C LYS A 7 8.94 -5.98 4.16
N ASN A 8 10.25 -5.81 4.13
CA ASN A 8 11.07 -5.80 5.33
C ASN A 8 10.68 -4.65 6.28
N GLU A 9 10.44 -3.46 5.72
CA GLU A 9 9.97 -2.30 6.47
C GLU A 9 8.63 -2.58 7.16
N LEU A 10 7.62 -3.05 6.42
CA LEU A 10 6.30 -3.36 6.98
C LEU A 10 6.34 -4.50 8.00
N MET A 11 7.14 -5.54 7.75
CA MET A 11 7.33 -6.64 8.71
C MET A 11 7.99 -6.15 10.01
N SER A 12 8.85 -5.13 9.95
CA SER A 12 9.49 -4.53 11.13
C SER A 12 8.54 -3.71 12.02
N LEU A 13 7.34 -3.39 11.53
CA LEU A 13 6.34 -2.60 12.25
C LEU A 13 5.31 -3.45 13.00
N ILE A 14 5.17 -4.72 12.63
CA ILE A 14 4.10 -5.58 13.12
C ILE A 14 4.59 -6.57 14.17
N ASN A 15 3.64 -7.13 14.92
CA ASN A 15 3.88 -8.32 15.71
C ASN A 15 3.98 -9.55 14.79
N MET A 16 5.19 -10.10 14.64
CA MET A 16 5.45 -11.27 13.80
C MET A 16 4.86 -12.58 14.33
N ASP A 17 4.39 -12.64 15.58
CA ASP A 17 3.66 -13.80 16.10
C ASP A 17 2.16 -13.74 15.73
N SER A 18 1.68 -12.59 15.25
CA SER A 18 0.30 -12.40 14.82
C SER A 18 0.13 -12.73 13.34
N GLN A 19 -0.47 -13.88 13.05
CA GLN A 19 -0.81 -14.27 11.68
C GLN A 19 -1.72 -13.25 10.97
N ILE A 20 -2.59 -12.57 11.73
CA ILE A 20 -3.45 -11.51 11.19
C ILE A 20 -2.62 -10.30 10.73
N GLU A 21 -1.57 -9.92 11.46
CA GLU A 21 -0.72 -8.80 11.05
C GLU A 21 0.20 -9.18 9.88
N ILE A 22 0.73 -10.40 9.87
CA ILE A 22 1.49 -10.93 8.73
C ILE A 22 0.64 -10.90 7.46
N GLU A 23 -0.59 -11.40 7.53
CA GLU A 23 -1.51 -11.43 6.38
C GLU A 23 -1.80 -10.02 5.86
N LYS A 24 -1.94 -9.02 6.74
CA LYS A 24 -2.10 -7.62 6.32
C LYS A 24 -0.90 -7.11 5.51
N VAL A 25 0.33 -7.44 5.91
CA VAL A 25 1.53 -7.09 5.14
C VAL A 25 1.51 -7.74 3.77
N GLU A 26 1.24 -9.04 3.71
CA GLU A 26 1.19 -9.78 2.44
C GLU A 26 0.10 -9.24 1.50
N ARG A 27 -1.08 -8.95 2.03
CA ARG A 27 -2.20 -8.36 1.31
C ARG A 27 -1.83 -6.97 0.77
N TYR A 28 -1.19 -6.13 1.58
CA TYR A 28 -0.73 -4.80 1.14
C TYR A 28 0.24 -4.92 -0.03
N LEU A 29 1.24 -5.79 0.08
CA LEU A 29 2.21 -6.02 -0.99
C LEU A 29 1.56 -6.56 -2.26
N ASN A 30 0.55 -7.41 -2.14
CA ASN A 30 -0.22 -7.89 -3.28
C ASN A 30 -1.00 -6.76 -3.97
N LEU A 31 -1.68 -5.91 -3.20
CA LEU A 31 -2.38 -4.74 -3.74
C LEU A 31 -1.41 -3.77 -4.45
N VAL A 32 -0.22 -3.55 -3.90
CA VAL A 32 0.84 -2.76 -4.55
C VAL A 32 1.27 -3.36 -5.89
N LYS A 33 1.38 -4.70 -5.99
CA LYS A 33 1.70 -5.37 -7.26
C LYS A 33 0.57 -5.17 -8.27
N ILE A 34 -0.67 -5.40 -7.88
CA ILE A 34 -1.85 -5.21 -8.76
C ILE A 34 -1.91 -3.77 -9.26
N TYR A 35 -1.70 -2.79 -8.38
CA TYR A 35 -1.68 -1.37 -8.74
C TYR A 35 -0.66 -1.06 -9.83
N LYS A 36 0.54 -1.65 -9.75
CA LYS A 36 1.59 -1.51 -10.77
C LYS A 36 1.26 -2.21 -12.08
N GLU A 37 0.61 -3.36 -12.05
CA GLU A 37 0.18 -4.04 -13.27
C GLU A 37 -0.90 -3.24 -13.99
N LEU A 38 -1.86 -2.65 -13.26
CA LEU A 38 -2.85 -1.74 -13.84
C LEU A 38 -2.18 -0.52 -14.50
N ASP A 39 -1.09 0.00 -13.92
CA ASP A 39 -0.29 1.05 -14.55
C ASP A 39 0.34 0.61 -15.88
N LYS A 40 0.87 -0.60 -15.95
CA LYS A 40 1.43 -1.15 -17.19
C LYS A 40 0.33 -1.33 -18.24
N THR A 41 -0.84 -1.84 -17.85
CA THR A 41 -2.00 -1.98 -18.74
C THR A 41 -2.43 -0.63 -19.30
N LEU A 42 -2.54 0.41 -18.46
CA LEU A 42 -2.92 1.74 -18.91
C LEU A 42 -1.89 2.38 -19.83
N LYS A 43 -0.59 2.18 -19.56
CA LYS A 43 0.49 2.64 -20.46
C LYS A 43 0.47 1.93 -21.81
N LYS A 44 0.10 0.65 -21.84
CA LYS A 44 0.05 -0.16 -23.05
C LYS A 44 -1.20 0.13 -23.89
N ASP A 45 -2.36 0.14 -23.25
CA ASP A 45 -3.67 0.15 -23.94
C ASP A 45 -4.26 1.56 -24.06
N GLY A 46 -3.67 2.54 -23.36
CA GLY A 46 -4.14 3.92 -23.32
C GLY A 46 -5.24 4.15 -22.29
N TYR A 47 -5.42 5.43 -21.92
CA TYR A 47 -6.45 5.86 -20.96
C TYR A 47 -7.85 5.88 -21.57
N MET A 48 -7.95 6.01 -22.89
CA MET A 48 -9.18 5.93 -23.68
C MET A 48 -9.06 4.80 -24.67
N ILE A 49 -10.10 3.99 -24.79
CA ILE A 49 -10.16 2.86 -25.72
C ILE A 49 -11.33 3.03 -26.69
N VAL A 50 -11.14 2.59 -27.93
CA VAL A 50 -12.21 2.55 -28.93
C VAL A 50 -12.94 1.22 -28.79
N VAL A 51 -14.24 1.28 -28.55
CA VAL A 51 -15.12 0.11 -28.58
C VAL A 51 -15.84 0.09 -29.92
N LYS A 52 -15.79 -1.05 -30.60
CA LYS A 52 -16.52 -1.29 -31.86
C LYS A 52 -17.75 -2.16 -31.58
N ASN A 53 -18.93 -1.71 -31.99
CA ASN A 53 -20.17 -2.46 -31.91
C ASN A 53 -20.87 -2.45 -33.28
N GLY A 54 -20.77 -3.57 -34.01
CA GLY A 54 -21.19 -3.63 -35.41
C GLY A 54 -20.46 -2.58 -36.25
N ALA A 55 -21.22 -1.70 -36.89
CA ALA A 55 -20.70 -0.58 -37.68
C ALA A 55 -20.38 0.69 -36.87
N GLN A 56 -20.79 0.76 -35.60
CA GLN A 56 -20.55 1.93 -34.75
C GLN A 56 -19.23 1.79 -33.98
N SER A 57 -18.55 2.91 -33.75
CA SER A 57 -17.40 2.97 -32.86
C SER A 57 -17.48 4.20 -31.96
N PHE A 58 -17.12 4.03 -30.69
CA PHE A 58 -17.11 5.12 -29.71
C PHE A 58 -15.91 5.00 -28.78
N LEU A 59 -15.44 6.14 -28.31
CA LEU A 59 -14.38 6.23 -27.31
C LEU A 59 -14.98 6.11 -25.91
N LYS A 60 -14.36 5.30 -25.05
CA LYS A 60 -14.67 5.26 -23.61
C LYS A 60 -13.40 5.20 -22.78
N ALA A 61 -13.50 5.58 -21.52
CA ALA A 61 -12.40 5.42 -20.56
C ALA A 61 -12.03 3.94 -20.39
N ASN A 62 -10.74 3.66 -20.24
CA ASN A 62 -10.23 2.32 -19.94
C ASN A 62 -10.72 1.88 -18.56
N SER A 63 -11.34 0.70 -18.47
CA SER A 63 -11.89 0.17 -17.20
C SER A 63 -10.82 -0.05 -16.14
N ALA A 64 -9.56 -0.25 -16.53
CA ALA A 64 -8.44 -0.36 -15.61
C ALA A 64 -8.26 0.91 -14.74
N ILE A 65 -8.73 2.08 -15.19
CA ILE A 65 -8.73 3.31 -14.39
C ILE A 65 -9.60 3.14 -13.15
N GLY A 66 -10.83 2.64 -13.32
CA GLY A 66 -11.78 2.44 -12.22
C GLY A 66 -11.26 1.41 -11.22
N GLU A 67 -10.69 0.30 -11.70
CA GLU A 67 -10.08 -0.69 -10.82
C GLU A 67 -8.86 -0.14 -10.08
N LYS A 68 -8.03 0.68 -10.74
CA LYS A 68 -6.88 1.32 -10.10
C LYS A 68 -7.30 2.23 -8.94
N VAL A 69 -8.38 2.99 -9.10
CA VAL A 69 -8.94 3.83 -8.02
C VAL A 69 -9.39 2.97 -6.83
N LYS A 70 -10.06 1.84 -7.05
CA LYS A 70 -10.48 0.93 -5.97
C LYS A 70 -9.28 0.33 -5.23
N ILE A 71 -8.26 -0.11 -5.95
CA ILE A 71 -7.03 -0.63 -5.33
C ILE A 71 -6.32 0.45 -4.52
N ASN A 72 -6.29 1.70 -5.01
CA ASN A 72 -5.73 2.83 -4.28
C ASN A 72 -6.44 3.05 -2.94
N GLN A 73 -7.77 3.04 -2.93
CA GLN A 73 -8.56 3.20 -1.70
C GLN A 73 -8.28 2.06 -0.71
N ALA A 74 -8.17 0.82 -1.19
CA ALA A 74 -7.80 -0.31 -0.35
C ALA A 74 -6.37 -0.18 0.23
N LEU A 75 -5.43 0.33 -0.57
CA LEU A 75 -4.06 0.61 -0.11
C LEU A 75 -4.03 1.70 0.96
N ILE A 76 -4.76 2.81 0.79
CA ILE A 76 -4.84 3.88 1.80
C ILE A 76 -5.38 3.32 3.12
N LYS A 77 -6.52 2.63 3.06
CA LYS A 77 -7.17 2.07 4.26
C LYS A 77 -6.27 1.07 5.00
N LEU A 78 -5.52 0.26 4.29
CA LEU A 78 -4.57 -0.68 4.90
C LEU A 78 -3.29 0.03 5.34
N GLY A 79 -2.90 1.11 4.68
CA GLY A 79 -1.80 2.02 5.06
C GLY A 79 -2.02 2.63 6.44
N GLU A 80 -3.24 3.06 6.74
CA GLU A 80 -3.61 3.61 8.06
C GLU A 80 -3.29 2.66 9.23
N PHE A 81 -3.33 1.34 9.00
CA PHE A 81 -2.90 0.36 10.02
C PHE A 81 -1.40 0.43 10.29
N PHE A 82 -0.58 0.57 9.24
CA PHE A 82 0.87 0.66 9.37
C PHE A 82 1.33 2.03 9.89
N ASP A 83 0.65 3.10 9.52
CA ASP A 83 0.90 4.45 10.04
C ASP A 83 0.76 4.46 11.58
N LYS A 84 -0.31 3.84 12.10
CA LYS A 84 -0.50 3.68 13.55
C LYS A 84 0.61 2.87 14.22
N LYS A 85 1.04 1.76 13.60
CA LYS A 85 2.15 0.95 14.13
C LYS A 85 3.47 1.73 14.17
N GLN A 86 3.71 2.56 13.16
CA GLN A 86 4.87 3.46 13.11
C GLN A 86 4.80 4.51 14.23
N GLU A 87 3.65 5.15 14.43
CA GLU A 87 3.42 6.12 15.52
C GLU A 87 3.66 5.49 16.90
N GLU A 88 3.13 4.28 17.14
CA GLU A 88 3.35 3.52 18.37
C GLU A 88 4.85 3.25 18.63
N ARG A 89 5.58 2.84 17.59
CA ARG A 89 7.02 2.60 17.65
C ARG A 89 7.80 3.88 17.96
N ASP A 90 7.48 4.98 17.28
CA ASP A 90 8.16 6.26 17.44
C ASP A 90 7.90 6.87 18.82
N ALA A 91 6.69 6.68 19.37
CA ALA A 91 6.37 7.07 20.74
C ALA A 91 7.17 6.26 21.77
N ALA A 92 7.30 4.94 21.58
CA ALA A 92 8.09 4.09 22.46
C ALA A 92 9.58 4.47 22.48
N SER A 93 10.15 4.80 21.31
CA SER A 93 11.56 5.24 21.22
C SER A 93 11.82 6.59 21.89
N LYS A 94 10.83 7.48 21.97
CA LYS A 94 10.98 8.75 22.70
C LYS A 94 11.01 8.55 24.21
N ASN A 95 10.18 7.67 24.76
CA ASN A 95 10.10 7.44 26.21
C ASN A 95 11.37 6.82 26.80
N THR A 96 12.11 6.01 26.05
CA THR A 96 13.39 5.42 26.53
C THR A 96 14.52 6.44 26.65
N ASN A 97 14.43 7.58 25.96
CA ASN A 97 15.49 8.59 25.92
C ASN A 97 15.39 9.62 27.08
N PHE A 98 14.32 9.59 27.89
CA PHE A 98 14.14 10.46 29.06
C PHE A 98 14.58 9.81 30.38
N ALA A 99 15.00 8.55 30.37
CA ALA A 99 15.62 7.93 31.54
C ALA A 99 17.11 8.29 31.58
N ASP A 100 17.46 9.55 31.84
CA ASP A 100 18.82 9.89 32.27
C ASP A 100 18.94 9.51 33.75
N PRO A 101 19.77 8.52 34.13
CA PRO A 101 19.96 8.14 35.52
C PRO A 101 20.52 9.26 36.41
N ASN A 102 21.03 10.35 35.81
CA ASN A 102 21.59 11.49 36.54
C ASN A 102 20.57 12.57 36.90
N GLU A 103 19.28 12.45 36.54
CA GLU A 103 18.25 13.42 36.95
C GLU A 103 17.73 13.21 38.39
N PHE A 104 18.18 12.16 39.08
CA PHE A 104 17.77 11.82 40.45
C PHE A 104 18.92 11.86 41.48
N LEU A 105 20.08 12.42 41.12
CA LEU A 105 21.24 12.59 42.01
C LEU A 105 21.51 14.07 42.33
#